data_AF-A0A1B7YQM3-F1
#
_entry.id   AF-A0A1B7YQM3-F1
#
_cell.length_a   1.000
_cell.length_b   1.000
_cell.length_c   1.000
_cell.angle_alpha   90.00
_cell.angle_beta   90.00
_cell.angle_gamma   90.00
#
_symmetry.space_group_name_H-M   'P 1'
#
loop_
_entity.id
_entity.type
_entity.pdbx_description
1 polymer ?
#
loop_
_entity_poly.entity_id
_entity_poly.type
_entity_poly.pdbx_seq_one_letter_code
_entity_poly.pdbx_strand_id
1 'polypeptide(L)'
;MLFRSPLWSFVFLFLSNRVLTLTYQDGSQSLVHNIPTLSPSASIARPTPYVILMTRSVTREQIQDLNNTLSTHATPGSLEGKSSTHTGLIVFFKAAISSIQANAIKKLPGVAAVTPDLMLEEEQPPPLSAPPSLTPRQTSPKDGSGSTLTNIRNPANVRLQTVAPTELKVISQPPGSVRAADLPGFGYASEAGRGVTIYVIDTGANAQNPEWKDMTGSKRFMYLPEAEETMTDGHKSGHGSCVSSKATGSLFGTAKDADIVMLKVPKELPWTSAILAALVDISDDVERKGIKGKAVVNISLGQRKSRKVPLSVTATILPPPCPPN
;
A
#
# COMPACT_ATOMS: atom_id res chain seq x y z
N MET A 1 34.38 -13.09 -14.28
CA MET A 1 33.24 -13.71 -13.59
C MET A 1 32.69 -12.72 -12.57
N LEU A 2 31.57 -12.09 -12.93
CA LEU A 2 30.73 -11.20 -12.11
C LEU A 2 29.97 -12.07 -11.08
N PHE A 3 29.56 -11.61 -9.90
CA PHE A 3 28.50 -10.62 -9.71
C PHE A 3 28.56 -9.98 -8.32
N ARG A 4 28.45 -8.65 -8.29
CA ARG A 4 28.11 -7.83 -7.12
C ARG A 4 26.58 -7.69 -7.03
N SER A 5 26.02 -7.91 -5.85
CA SER A 5 24.59 -7.78 -5.54
C SER A 5 24.16 -6.32 -5.32
N PRO A 6 22.94 -5.90 -5.73
CA PRO A 6 22.42 -4.58 -5.39
C PRO A 6 21.37 -4.59 -4.26
N LEU A 7 21.21 -3.38 -3.71
CA LEU A 7 20.50 -2.91 -2.53
C LEU A 7 19.01 -3.29 -2.43
N TRP A 8 18.53 -3.49 -1.20
CA TRP A 8 17.11 -3.50 -0.80
C TRP A 8 16.72 -2.14 -0.19
N SER A 9 15.56 -1.59 -0.58
CA SER A 9 14.99 -0.35 0.00
C SER A 9 13.70 -0.68 0.74
N PHE A 10 13.60 -0.27 2.01
CA PHE A 10 12.37 -0.24 2.80
C PHE A 10 11.70 1.12 2.64
N VAL A 11 10.38 1.17 2.43
CA VAL A 11 9.58 2.40 2.50
C VAL A 11 8.52 2.23 3.58
N PHE A 12 8.69 2.93 4.71
CA PHE A 12 7.62 3.21 5.66
C PHE A 12 7.10 4.62 5.38
N LEU A 13 5.82 4.77 5.07
CA LEU A 13 5.20 6.08 4.88
C LEU A 13 4.70 6.59 6.25
N PHE A 14 5.50 7.44 6.90
CA PHE A 14 5.01 8.25 8.01
C PHE A 14 4.43 9.55 7.43
N LEU A 15 3.13 9.79 7.62
CA LEU A 15 2.56 11.12 7.41
C LEU A 15 2.96 12.02 8.58
N SER A 16 4.21 12.49 8.56
CA SER A 16 4.65 13.65 9.32
C SER A 16 5.35 14.61 8.35
N ASN A 17 4.89 15.85 8.37
CA ASN A 17 5.36 17.04 7.66
C ASN A 17 6.54 16.94 6.67
N ARG A 18 6.18 17.29 5.41
CA ARG A 18 6.98 17.92 4.34
C ARG A 18 8.00 17.05 3.57
N VAL A 19 7.90 17.23 2.24
CA VAL A 19 8.81 16.85 1.16
C VAL A 19 8.68 15.42 0.63
N LEU A 20 8.21 15.33 -0.63
CA LEU A 20 8.33 14.18 -1.50
C LEU A 20 9.28 14.61 -2.62
N THR A 21 10.54 14.20 -2.57
CA THR A 21 11.52 14.47 -3.65
C THR A 21 11.77 13.17 -4.40
N LEU A 22 11.42 13.15 -5.69
CA LEU A 22 11.83 12.10 -6.63
C LEU A 22 12.98 12.65 -7.47
N THR A 23 14.20 12.18 -7.24
CA THR A 23 15.34 12.46 -8.12
C THR A 23 15.39 11.44 -9.25
N TYR A 24 15.29 11.92 -10.49
CA TYR A 24 15.54 11.15 -11.71
C TYR A 24 17.00 11.35 -12.13
N GLN A 25 17.75 10.27 -12.33
CA GLN A 25 19.07 10.30 -12.97
C GLN A 25 18.95 9.63 -14.34
N ASP A 26 19.24 10.40 -15.38
CA ASP A 26 19.23 9.98 -16.78
C ASP A 26 20.51 9.21 -17.10
N GLY A 27 20.37 8.12 -17.85
CA GLY A 27 21.42 7.18 -18.21
C GLY A 27 21.19 6.65 -19.59
N SER A 28 21.21 7.53 -20.59
CA SER A 28 21.13 7.14 -22.00
C SER A 28 22.42 6.45 -22.46
N GLN A 29 22.32 5.22 -22.96
CA GLN A 29 23.17 4.75 -24.05
C GLN A 29 22.33 4.06 -25.12
N SER A 30 22.52 4.57 -26.34
CA SER A 30 21.94 4.15 -27.62
C SER A 30 22.42 2.74 -27.99
N LEU A 31 21.48 1.86 -28.34
CA LEU A 31 21.74 0.67 -29.13
C LEU A 31 20.73 0.62 -30.28
N VAL A 32 21.23 0.95 -31.47
CA VAL A 32 20.55 0.87 -32.76
C VAL A 32 20.45 -0.60 -33.17
N HIS A 33 19.25 -1.11 -33.41
CA HIS A 33 19.08 -2.32 -34.21
C HIS A 33 17.92 -2.19 -35.20
N ASN A 34 18.21 -2.66 -36.42
CA ASN A 34 17.51 -2.42 -37.67
C ASN A 34 16.09 -2.99 -37.73
N ILE A 35 15.21 -2.23 -38.37
CA ILE A 35 13.80 -2.52 -38.66
C ILE A 35 13.69 -3.43 -39.90
N PRO A 36 12.86 -4.48 -39.88
CA PRO A 36 12.16 -4.95 -41.07
C PRO A 36 10.80 -4.27 -41.16
N THR A 37 10.55 -3.60 -42.28
CA THR A 37 9.29 -2.93 -42.64
C THR A 37 8.13 -3.92 -42.71
N LEU A 38 7.15 -3.75 -41.83
CA LEU A 38 5.81 -4.32 -41.96
C LEU A 38 4.79 -3.17 -41.97
N SER A 39 3.97 -3.15 -43.01
CA SER A 39 2.91 -2.18 -43.26
C SER A 39 2.03 -1.92 -42.03
N PRO A 40 1.59 -0.67 -41.79
CA PRO A 40 0.76 -0.36 -40.63
C PRO A 40 -0.66 -0.85 -40.89
N SER A 41 -0.98 -2.06 -40.44
CA SER A 41 -2.37 -2.37 -40.11
C SER A 41 -2.71 -1.49 -38.91
N ALA A 42 -3.59 -0.50 -39.11
CA ALA A 42 -4.13 0.35 -38.06
C ALA A 42 -4.95 -0.53 -37.11
N SER A 43 -4.25 -1.19 -36.17
CA SER A 43 -4.87 -1.67 -34.96
C SER A 43 -5.45 -0.45 -34.27
N ILE A 44 -6.78 -0.30 -34.30
CA ILE A 44 -7.50 0.66 -33.48
C ILE A 44 -7.21 0.23 -32.04
N ALA A 45 -6.17 0.79 -31.45
CA ALA A 45 -5.79 0.49 -30.08
C ALA A 45 -6.98 0.82 -29.19
N ARG A 46 -7.55 -0.19 -28.54
CA ARG A 46 -8.70 -0.01 -27.65
C ARG A 46 -8.34 1.04 -26.57
N PRO A 47 -9.23 2.00 -26.29
CA PRO A 47 -9.03 2.97 -25.22
C PRO A 47 -8.68 2.25 -23.92
N THR A 48 -7.57 2.64 -23.30
CA THR A 48 -7.09 2.05 -22.04
C THR A 48 -7.58 2.95 -20.91
N PRO A 49 -8.05 2.42 -19.77
CA PRO A 49 -8.33 3.27 -18.61
C PRO A 49 -7.01 3.88 -18.11
N TYR A 50 -7.01 5.19 -17.90
CA TYR A 50 -5.90 5.94 -17.31
C TYR A 50 -6.36 6.59 -16.00
N VAL A 51 -5.45 6.66 -15.04
CA VAL A 51 -5.54 7.52 -13.86
C VAL A 51 -4.77 8.81 -14.13
N ILE A 52 -5.44 9.94 -13.92
CA ILE A 52 -4.88 11.29 -14.06
C ILE A 52 -4.86 11.94 -12.69
N LEU A 53 -3.67 12.06 -12.10
CA LEU A 53 -3.46 12.64 -10.78
C LEU A 53 -3.20 14.14 -10.89
N MET A 54 -3.85 14.92 -10.03
CA MET A 54 -3.69 16.37 -9.97
C MET A 54 -2.58 16.78 -9.00
N THR A 55 -1.96 17.93 -9.26
CA THR A 55 -1.00 18.55 -8.33
C THR A 55 -1.71 19.06 -7.07
N ARG A 56 -0.97 19.21 -5.96
CA ARG A 56 -1.54 19.75 -4.71
C ARG A 56 -1.97 21.21 -4.80
N SER A 57 -1.35 21.97 -5.68
CA SER A 57 -1.62 23.39 -5.90
C SER A 57 -2.63 23.63 -7.02
N VAL A 58 -3.35 22.60 -7.46
CA VAL A 58 -4.29 22.72 -8.56
C VAL A 58 -5.45 23.64 -8.19
N THR A 59 -5.87 24.45 -9.15
CA THR A 59 -7.00 25.39 -9.01
C THR A 59 -8.31 24.72 -9.44
N ARG A 60 -9.46 25.31 -9.05
CA ARG A 60 -10.77 24.81 -9.48
C ARG A 60 -10.96 24.94 -10.99
N GLU A 61 -10.42 26.01 -11.55
CA GLU A 61 -10.43 26.29 -12.99
C GLU A 61 -9.66 25.20 -13.73
N GLN A 62 -8.45 24.85 -13.28
CA GLN A 62 -7.67 23.76 -13.87
C GLN A 62 -8.35 22.39 -13.74
N ILE A 63 -9.03 22.11 -12.62
CA ILE A 63 -9.84 20.89 -12.47
C ILE A 63 -10.98 20.88 -13.49
N GLN A 64 -11.69 21.99 -13.64
CA GLN A 64 -12.81 22.10 -14.58
C GLN A 64 -12.36 21.97 -16.04
N ASP A 65 -11.24 22.60 -16.41
CA ASP A 65 -10.67 22.52 -17.75
C ASP A 65 -10.27 21.08 -18.11
N LEU A 66 -9.65 20.37 -17.17
CA LEU A 66 -9.32 18.96 -17.35
C LEU A 66 -10.61 18.12 -17.48
N ASN A 67 -11.62 18.37 -16.63
CA ASN A 67 -12.88 17.64 -16.68
C ASN A 67 -13.60 17.85 -18.03
N ASN A 68 -13.61 19.07 -18.56
CA ASN A 68 -14.17 19.39 -19.87
C ASN A 68 -13.40 18.65 -21.00
N THR A 69 -12.07 18.65 -20.91
CA THR A 69 -11.18 17.95 -21.85
C THR A 69 -11.48 16.45 -21.86
N LEU A 70 -11.55 15.83 -20.67
CA LEU A 70 -11.84 14.41 -20.53
C LEU A 70 -13.26 14.07 -20.98
N SER A 71 -14.25 14.91 -20.68
CA SER A 71 -15.65 14.69 -21.09
C SER A 71 -15.82 14.67 -22.61
N THR A 72 -14.95 15.37 -23.34
CA THR A 72 -14.95 15.43 -24.81
C THR A 72 -14.26 14.22 -25.45
N HIS A 73 -13.30 13.62 -24.75
CA HIS A 73 -12.31 12.72 -25.35
C HIS A 73 -12.32 11.30 -24.80
N ALA A 74 -12.86 11.11 -23.60
CA ALA A 74 -12.98 9.80 -22.97
C ALA A 74 -14.09 8.98 -23.63
N THR A 75 -13.93 7.66 -23.61
CA THR A 75 -15.01 6.74 -23.98
C THR A 75 -16.27 7.07 -23.16
N PRO A 76 -17.47 7.14 -23.77
CA PRO A 76 -18.69 7.43 -23.04
C PRO A 76 -18.88 6.54 -21.81
N GLY A 77 -19.22 7.14 -20.68
CA GLY A 77 -19.41 6.44 -19.40
C GLY A 77 -18.14 6.01 -18.66
N SER A 78 -16.94 6.27 -19.21
CA SER A 78 -15.67 5.88 -18.56
C SER A 78 -15.05 6.94 -17.65
N LEU A 79 -15.55 8.19 -17.70
CA LEU A 79 -15.02 9.30 -16.93
C LEU A 79 -15.57 9.28 -15.50
N GLU A 80 -14.66 9.16 -14.54
CA GLU A 80 -14.95 9.26 -13.11
C GLU A 80 -13.97 10.22 -12.43
N GLY A 81 -14.44 10.97 -11.43
CA GLY A 81 -13.60 11.85 -10.61
C GLY A 81 -13.69 11.49 -9.14
N LYS A 82 -12.56 11.25 -8.48
CA LYS A 82 -12.52 11.04 -7.03
C LYS A 82 -12.30 12.36 -6.32
N SER A 83 -13.29 12.80 -5.55
CA SER A 83 -13.22 14.02 -4.74
C SER A 83 -12.78 13.72 -3.30
N SER A 84 -12.04 14.65 -2.70
CA SER A 84 -11.87 14.70 -1.26
C SER A 84 -13.00 15.52 -0.65
N THR A 85 -13.72 14.93 0.28
CA THR A 85 -14.77 15.60 1.06
C THR A 85 -14.20 16.67 2.00
N HIS A 86 -12.93 16.56 2.39
CA HIS A 86 -12.25 17.59 3.18
C HIS A 86 -12.03 18.90 2.39
N THR A 87 -11.59 18.79 1.14
CA THR A 87 -11.24 19.97 0.32
C THR A 87 -12.35 20.40 -0.65
N GLY A 88 -13.29 19.50 -0.95
CA GLY A 88 -14.29 19.65 -2.01
C GLY A 88 -13.70 19.61 -3.42
N LEU A 89 -12.44 19.19 -3.59
CA LEU A 89 -11.74 19.16 -4.87
C LEU A 89 -11.58 17.72 -5.37
N ILE A 90 -11.59 17.56 -6.70
CA ILE A 90 -11.23 16.31 -7.37
C ILE A 90 -9.71 16.12 -7.25
N VAL A 91 -9.32 14.98 -6.68
CA VAL A 91 -7.91 14.60 -6.45
C VAL A 91 -7.34 13.90 -7.68
N PHE A 92 -8.13 13.04 -8.32
CA PHE A 92 -7.76 12.36 -9.56
C PHE A 92 -8.98 12.01 -10.41
N PHE A 93 -8.75 11.82 -11.70
CA PHE A 93 -9.72 11.29 -12.65
C PHE A 93 -9.34 9.88 -13.11
N LYS A 94 -10.34 9.06 -13.42
CA LYS A 94 -10.21 7.83 -14.20
C LYS A 94 -10.94 8.05 -15.52
N ALA A 95 -10.32 7.69 -16.64
CA ALA A 95 -10.95 7.83 -17.96
C ALA A 95 -10.34 6.85 -18.96
N ALA A 96 -11.16 6.22 -19.81
CA ALA A 96 -10.67 5.43 -20.92
C ALA A 96 -10.33 6.34 -22.11
N ILE A 97 -9.03 6.48 -22.41
CA ILE A 97 -8.50 7.37 -23.45
C ILE A 97 -7.38 6.67 -24.24
N SER A 98 -7.02 7.23 -25.39
CA SER A 98 -5.86 6.81 -26.17
C SER A 98 -4.54 7.25 -25.51
N SER A 99 -3.44 6.57 -25.83
CA SER A 99 -2.10 6.94 -25.38
C SER A 99 -1.67 8.34 -25.88
N ILE A 100 -2.15 8.76 -27.04
CA ILE A 100 -1.90 10.11 -27.59
C ILE A 100 -2.58 11.16 -26.72
N GLN A 101 -3.86 10.96 -26.39
CA GLN A 101 -4.59 11.84 -25.47
C GLN A 101 -3.94 11.86 -24.08
N ALA A 102 -3.53 10.71 -23.55
CA ALA A 102 -2.84 10.62 -22.27
C ALA A 102 -1.53 11.44 -22.24
N ASN A 103 -0.74 11.36 -23.32
CA ASN A 103 0.49 12.14 -23.47
C ASN A 103 0.25 13.65 -23.61
N ALA A 104 -0.87 14.05 -24.22
CA ALA A 104 -1.27 15.46 -24.28
C ALA A 104 -1.71 15.97 -22.90
N ILE A 105 -2.56 15.21 -22.20
CA ILE A 105 -3.06 15.55 -20.86
C ILE A 105 -1.92 15.67 -19.83
N LYS A 106 -0.90 14.81 -19.93
CA LYS A 106 0.29 14.86 -19.06
C LYS A 106 1.00 16.22 -19.07
N LYS A 107 0.83 17.01 -20.13
CA LYS A 107 1.46 18.34 -20.29
C LYS A 107 0.57 19.49 -19.79
N LEU A 108 -0.67 19.23 -19.40
CA LEU A 108 -1.60 20.26 -18.96
C LEU A 108 -1.19 20.83 -17.58
N PRO A 109 -1.40 22.14 -17.35
CA PRO A 109 -1.11 22.74 -16.07
C PRO A 109 -1.99 22.12 -14.97
N GLY A 110 -1.39 21.82 -13.83
CA GLY A 110 -2.10 21.20 -12.71
C GLY A 110 -2.15 19.67 -12.75
N VAL A 111 -1.70 19.01 -13.83
CA VAL A 111 -1.57 17.54 -13.91
C VAL A 111 -0.21 17.09 -13.37
N ALA A 112 -0.22 16.21 -12.37
CA ALA A 112 0.99 15.66 -11.75
C ALA A 112 1.46 14.36 -12.44
N ALA A 113 0.52 13.48 -12.78
CA ALA A 113 0.83 12.20 -13.40
C ALA A 113 -0.35 11.70 -14.26
N VAL A 114 -0.01 10.93 -15.30
CA VAL A 114 -0.97 10.18 -16.12
C VAL A 114 -0.40 8.78 -16.29
N THR A 115 -1.12 7.76 -15.82
CA THR A 115 -0.67 6.37 -15.84
C THR A 115 -1.81 5.45 -16.27
N PRO A 116 -1.55 4.39 -17.06
CA PRO A 116 -2.55 3.37 -17.31
C PRO A 116 -3.03 2.75 -15.99
N ASP A 117 -4.33 2.52 -15.88
CA ASP A 117 -4.98 1.85 -14.75
C ASP A 117 -4.99 0.34 -15.02
N LEU A 118 -3.87 -0.30 -14.76
CA LEU A 118 -3.68 -1.72 -15.07
C LEU A 118 -4.22 -2.61 -13.95
N MET A 119 -4.82 -3.73 -14.34
CA MET A 119 -5.05 -4.84 -13.42
C MET A 119 -3.70 -5.41 -12.98
N LEU A 120 -3.56 -5.62 -11.68
CA LEU A 120 -2.39 -6.20 -11.07
C LEU A 120 -2.70 -7.69 -10.88
N GLU A 121 -1.86 -8.56 -11.45
CA GLU A 121 -1.96 -9.99 -11.20
C GLU A 121 -1.62 -10.26 -9.72
N GLU A 122 -2.54 -10.92 -9.03
CA GLU A 122 -2.37 -11.38 -7.64
C GLU A 122 -1.52 -12.67 -7.64
N GLU A 123 -0.40 -12.68 -6.91
CA GLU A 123 0.42 -13.88 -6.74
C GLU A 123 -0.16 -14.75 -5.61
N GLN A 124 -0.40 -16.02 -5.89
CA GLN A 124 -0.70 -17.03 -4.86
C GLN A 124 0.55 -17.18 -3.96
N PRO A 125 0.42 -17.29 -2.63
CA PRO A 125 1.57 -17.40 -1.75
C PRO A 125 2.47 -18.56 -2.20
N PRO A 126 3.81 -18.43 -2.12
CA PRO A 126 4.71 -19.51 -2.48
C PRO A 126 4.32 -20.77 -1.68
N PRO A 127 4.36 -21.98 -2.30
CA PRO A 127 4.20 -23.22 -1.56
C PRO A 127 5.21 -23.27 -0.41
N LEU A 128 4.86 -23.91 0.72
CA LEU A 128 5.70 -24.08 1.91
C LEU A 128 7.06 -24.73 1.56
N SER A 129 7.97 -23.95 1.00
CA SER A 129 9.30 -24.37 0.60
C SER A 129 10.26 -23.47 1.34
N ALA A 130 10.66 -23.98 2.51
CA ALA A 130 11.63 -23.43 3.45
C ALA A 130 11.20 -22.17 4.24
N PRO A 131 11.47 -22.14 5.56
CA PRO A 131 11.32 -20.93 6.35
C PRO A 131 12.22 -19.83 5.77
N PRO A 132 11.80 -18.54 5.86
CA PRO A 132 12.67 -17.44 5.49
C PRO A 132 14.01 -17.56 6.22
N SER A 133 15.12 -17.31 5.52
CA SER A 133 16.44 -17.30 6.14
C SER A 133 16.50 -16.18 7.19
N LEU A 134 16.32 -16.56 8.46
CA LEU A 134 16.42 -15.69 9.62
C LEU A 134 17.90 -15.42 9.93
N THR A 135 18.57 -14.72 9.03
CA THR A 135 19.92 -14.22 9.32
C THR A 135 19.80 -13.15 10.41
N PRO A 136 20.61 -13.22 11.49
CA PRO A 136 20.64 -12.19 12.51
C PRO A 136 20.86 -10.81 11.87
N ARG A 137 20.14 -9.79 12.35
CA ARG A 137 20.35 -8.40 11.94
C ARG A 137 21.82 -8.05 12.17
N GLN A 138 22.61 -7.96 11.09
CA GLN A 138 23.98 -7.44 11.18
C GLN A 138 23.90 -5.99 11.66
N THR A 139 24.83 -5.60 12.54
CA THR A 139 24.97 -4.23 13.02
C THR A 139 25.15 -3.30 11.82
N SER A 140 24.13 -2.51 11.50
CA SER A 140 24.29 -1.40 10.55
C SER A 140 25.32 -0.42 11.11
N PRO A 141 26.19 0.18 10.27
CA PRO A 141 27.01 1.32 10.69
C PRO A 141 26.11 2.39 11.31
N LYS A 142 26.61 3.11 12.32
CA LYS A 142 25.92 4.28 12.87
C LYS A 142 25.82 5.34 11.77
N ASP A 143 24.74 5.35 11.01
CA ASP A 143 24.43 6.44 10.10
C ASP A 143 24.19 7.70 10.93
N GLY A 144 25.06 8.69 10.74
CA GLY A 144 24.98 10.02 11.36
C GLY A 144 23.84 10.89 10.83
N SER A 145 22.74 10.28 10.37
CA SER A 145 21.51 10.99 10.09
C SER A 145 20.74 11.08 11.40
N GLY A 146 20.65 12.29 11.96
CA GLY A 146 19.92 12.59 13.19
C GLY A 146 18.45 12.20 13.07
N SER A 147 18.16 10.92 13.32
CA SER A 147 16.81 10.41 13.46
C SER A 147 16.21 11.01 14.73
N THR A 148 15.08 11.68 14.60
CA THR A 148 14.25 12.23 15.69
C THR A 148 13.64 11.14 16.62
N LEU A 149 14.17 9.91 16.60
CA LEU A 149 13.83 8.83 17.53
C LEU A 149 14.54 8.99 18.90
N THR A 150 15.13 10.14 19.19
CA THR A 150 15.89 10.40 20.42
C THR A 150 15.04 10.43 21.71
N ASN A 151 13.71 10.28 21.61
CA ASN A 151 12.80 10.18 22.74
C ASN A 151 11.92 8.92 22.69
N ILE A 152 12.49 7.76 22.35
CA ILE A 152 11.81 6.49 22.65
C ILE A 152 11.85 6.30 24.16
N ARG A 153 10.75 6.67 24.83
CA ARG A 153 10.54 6.28 26.24
C ARG A 153 10.32 4.78 26.27
N ASN A 154 11.02 4.08 27.15
CA ASN A 154 10.67 2.71 27.46
C ASN A 154 9.20 2.68 27.91
N PRO A 155 8.39 1.74 27.40
CA PRO A 155 7.01 1.59 27.85
C PRO A 155 7.01 1.31 29.35
N ALA A 156 6.02 1.87 30.05
CA ALA A 156 5.94 1.74 31.50
C ALA A 156 5.67 0.28 31.92
N ASN A 157 4.96 -0.47 31.08
CA ASN A 157 4.61 -1.86 31.33
C ASN A 157 4.88 -2.71 30.08
N VAL A 158 5.78 -3.68 30.19
CA VAL A 158 6.05 -4.68 29.13
C VAL A 158 5.42 -6.01 29.52
N ARG A 159 4.66 -6.60 28.61
CA ARG A 159 4.12 -7.96 28.73
C ARG A 159 4.94 -8.91 27.90
N LEU A 160 5.10 -10.13 28.40
CA LEU A 160 5.74 -11.23 27.67
C LEU A 160 4.68 -12.24 27.25
N GLN A 161 4.51 -12.42 25.94
CA GLN A 161 3.76 -13.54 25.38
C GLN A 161 4.72 -14.74 25.23
N THR A 162 4.64 -15.68 26.17
CA THR A 162 5.55 -16.86 26.22
C THR A 162 5.26 -17.85 25.10
N VAL A 163 3.97 -18.06 24.77
CA VAL A 163 3.53 -18.83 23.61
C VAL A 163 3.38 -17.88 22.41
N ALA A 164 4.51 -17.48 21.85
CA ALA A 164 4.59 -16.63 20.66
C ALA A 164 5.16 -17.40 19.47
N PRO A 165 4.59 -17.27 18.26
CA PRO A 165 5.19 -17.84 17.07
C PRO A 165 6.50 -17.13 16.73
N THR A 166 7.38 -17.80 15.98
CA THR A 166 8.75 -17.34 15.72
C THR A 166 8.78 -15.95 15.10
N GLU A 167 7.85 -15.62 14.21
CA GLU A 167 7.75 -14.31 13.58
C GLU A 167 7.53 -13.16 14.57
N LEU A 168 6.80 -13.38 15.68
CA LEU A 168 6.68 -12.37 16.73
C LEU A 168 7.95 -12.31 17.58
N LYS A 169 8.58 -13.46 17.85
CA LYS A 169 9.85 -13.50 18.58
C LYS A 169 10.95 -12.71 17.84
N VAL A 170 10.97 -12.76 16.51
CA VAL A 170 11.92 -11.97 15.68
C VAL A 170 11.83 -10.47 16.00
N ILE A 171 10.63 -9.94 16.29
CA ILE A 171 10.44 -8.52 16.61
C ILE A 171 11.15 -8.15 17.93
N SER A 172 11.19 -9.07 18.89
CA SER A 172 11.88 -8.89 20.17
C SER A 172 13.35 -9.31 20.14
N GLN A 173 13.90 -9.72 18.99
CA GLN A 173 15.26 -10.23 18.90
C GLN A 173 16.29 -9.09 19.02
N PRO A 174 17.11 -9.05 20.10
CA PRO A 174 18.18 -8.06 20.19
C PRO A 174 19.27 -8.32 19.14
N PRO A 175 19.97 -7.28 18.66
CA PRO A 175 21.14 -7.44 17.80
C PRO A 175 22.18 -8.36 18.46
N GLY A 176 22.73 -9.32 17.71
CA GLY A 176 23.74 -10.27 18.20
C GLY A 176 23.22 -11.36 19.15
N SER A 177 21.90 -11.50 19.32
CA SER A 177 21.29 -12.50 20.20
C SER A 177 21.20 -13.90 19.56
N VAL A 178 20.69 -14.86 20.35
CA VAL A 178 20.31 -16.22 19.91
C VAL A 178 19.28 -16.18 18.78
N ARG A 179 19.06 -17.32 18.10
CA ARG A 179 18.05 -17.41 17.03
C ARG A 179 16.67 -17.09 17.61
N ALA A 180 15.79 -16.48 16.82
CA ALA A 180 14.46 -16.09 17.27
C ALA A 180 13.63 -17.26 17.85
N ALA A 181 13.82 -18.47 17.33
CA ALA A 181 13.18 -19.68 17.86
C ALA A 181 13.51 -19.94 19.33
N ASP A 182 14.74 -19.59 19.75
CA ASP A 182 15.28 -19.82 21.09
C ASP A 182 14.92 -18.69 22.08
N LEU A 183 14.22 -17.64 21.64
CA LEU A 183 13.76 -16.55 22.53
C LEU A 183 12.58 -17.01 23.40
N PRO A 184 12.47 -16.49 24.64
CA PRO A 184 11.44 -16.90 25.60
C PRO A 184 10.02 -16.45 25.22
N GLY A 185 9.88 -15.53 24.27
CA GLY A 185 8.59 -15.03 23.83
C GLY A 185 8.67 -13.72 23.05
N PHE A 186 7.50 -13.12 22.83
CA PHE A 186 7.34 -11.78 22.26
C PHE A 186 7.06 -10.77 23.38
N GLY A 187 7.98 -9.82 23.56
CA GLY A 187 7.83 -8.70 24.48
C GLY A 187 7.15 -7.52 23.80
N TYR A 188 6.06 -7.03 24.36
CA TYR A 188 5.31 -5.90 23.83
C TYR A 188 4.83 -4.97 24.95
N ALA A 189 4.70 -3.68 24.66
CA ALA A 189 4.12 -2.71 25.59
C ALA A 189 2.65 -3.09 25.87
N SER A 190 2.21 -3.02 27.12
CA SER A 190 0.83 -3.38 27.47
C SER A 190 -0.22 -2.51 26.75
N GLU A 191 0.19 -1.31 26.36
CA GLU A 191 -0.55 -0.28 25.63
C GLU A 191 -0.16 -0.17 24.16
N ALA A 192 0.48 -1.19 23.59
CA ALA A 192 0.97 -1.17 22.21
C ALA A 192 -0.15 -0.82 21.22
N GLY A 193 -0.04 0.35 20.59
CA GLY A 193 -1.02 0.85 19.61
C GLY A 193 -2.13 1.72 20.18
N ARG A 194 -2.24 1.89 21.51
CA ARG A 194 -3.33 2.64 22.13
C ARG A 194 -3.43 4.07 21.57
N GLY A 195 -4.62 4.43 21.08
CA GLY A 195 -4.90 5.74 20.50
C GLY A 195 -4.37 5.94 19.08
N VAL A 196 -3.89 4.89 18.43
CA VAL A 196 -3.55 4.85 17.00
C VAL A 196 -4.64 4.07 16.26
N THR A 197 -5.02 4.55 15.07
CA THR A 197 -5.89 3.82 14.15
C THR A 197 -5.08 3.26 12.98
N ILE A 198 -5.15 1.95 12.78
CA ILE A 198 -4.53 1.24 11.66
C ILE A 198 -5.59 1.00 10.58
N TYR A 199 -5.41 1.60 9.41
CA TYR A 199 -6.21 1.32 8.23
C TYR A 199 -5.54 0.21 7.44
N VAL A 200 -6.27 -0.86 7.15
CA VAL A 200 -5.79 -1.98 6.34
C VAL A 200 -6.55 -1.96 5.01
N ILE A 201 -5.85 -1.71 3.90
CA ILE A 201 -6.41 -1.82 2.55
C ILE A 201 -6.15 -3.24 2.06
N ASP A 202 -7.20 -4.05 1.96
CA ASP A 202 -7.09 -5.47 1.59
C ASP A 202 -8.43 -6.02 1.05
N THR A 203 -8.46 -7.33 0.80
CA THR A 203 -9.59 -8.14 0.33
C THR A 203 -10.73 -8.31 1.34
N GLY A 204 -10.57 -7.80 2.56
CA GLY A 204 -11.54 -7.84 3.64
C GLY A 204 -11.00 -8.50 4.90
N ALA A 205 -11.86 -8.79 5.86
CA ALA A 205 -11.52 -9.58 7.03
C ALA A 205 -12.74 -10.36 7.47
N ASN A 206 -12.53 -11.59 7.95
CA ASN A 206 -13.59 -12.38 8.56
C ASN A 206 -13.83 -11.91 10.00
N ALA A 207 -14.88 -11.10 10.20
CA ALA A 207 -15.22 -10.61 11.53
C ALA A 207 -15.69 -11.70 12.51
N GLN A 208 -15.95 -12.92 12.02
CA GLN A 208 -16.28 -14.06 12.85
C GLN A 208 -15.07 -14.78 13.45
N ASN A 209 -13.86 -14.49 12.95
CA ASN A 209 -12.61 -15.07 13.45
C ASN A 209 -12.34 -14.58 14.90
N PRO A 210 -11.94 -15.47 15.84
CA PRO A 210 -11.57 -15.07 17.21
C PRO A 210 -10.52 -13.96 17.26
N GLU A 211 -9.51 -14.00 16.37
CA GLU A 211 -8.47 -12.96 16.30
C GLU A 211 -9.03 -11.57 15.94
N TRP A 212 -10.20 -11.50 15.29
CA TRP A 212 -10.91 -10.24 15.07
C TRP A 212 -11.87 -9.92 16.23
N LYS A 213 -12.68 -10.89 16.67
CA LYS A 213 -13.65 -10.68 17.75
C LYS A 213 -12.98 -10.13 19.00
N ASP A 214 -11.84 -10.72 19.35
CA ASP A 214 -11.17 -10.52 20.63
C ASP A 214 -10.18 -9.34 20.60
N MET A 215 -10.07 -8.59 19.48
CA MET A 215 -9.30 -7.35 19.45
C MET A 215 -9.85 -6.35 20.47
N THR A 216 -8.96 -5.74 21.26
CA THR A 216 -9.33 -4.80 22.32
C THR A 216 -9.68 -3.41 21.79
N GLY A 217 -9.04 -2.99 20.68
CA GLY A 217 -9.34 -1.74 19.99
C GLY A 217 -10.69 -1.77 19.25
N SER A 218 -11.13 -0.59 18.81
CA SER A 218 -12.33 -0.46 17.99
C SER A 218 -12.11 -1.05 16.60
N LYS A 219 -13.18 -1.59 16.02
CA LYS A 219 -13.17 -2.32 14.75
C LYS A 219 -14.19 -1.72 13.81
N ARG A 220 -13.80 -1.41 12.58
CA ARG A 220 -14.71 -0.85 11.57
C ARG A 220 -14.36 -1.33 10.17
N PHE A 221 -15.36 -1.35 9.31
CA PHE A 221 -15.17 -1.56 7.87
C PHE A 221 -15.42 -0.27 7.08
N MET A 222 -14.70 -0.15 5.98
CA MET A 222 -14.96 0.76 4.87
C MET A 222 -14.98 -0.08 3.59
N TYR A 223 -15.78 0.33 2.62
CA TYR A 223 -15.91 -0.37 1.36
C TYR A 223 -15.68 0.63 0.24
N LEU A 224 -14.83 0.27 -0.71
CA LEU A 224 -14.78 1.01 -1.98
C LEU A 224 -16.04 0.73 -2.79
N PRO A 225 -16.36 1.59 -3.77
CA PRO A 225 -17.37 1.26 -4.77
C PRO A 225 -17.11 -0.12 -5.38
N GLU A 226 -18.20 -0.88 -5.60
CA GLU A 226 -18.19 -2.25 -6.16
C GLU A 226 -17.57 -3.32 -5.25
N ALA A 227 -17.03 -2.97 -4.07
CA ALA A 227 -16.67 -3.96 -3.08
C ALA A 227 -17.92 -4.58 -2.46
N GLU A 228 -17.85 -5.87 -2.17
CA GLU A 228 -18.91 -6.56 -1.43
C GLU A 228 -18.96 -6.01 0.01
N GLU A 229 -20.09 -5.42 0.40
CA GLU A 229 -20.32 -4.83 1.73
C GLU A 229 -20.56 -5.89 2.82
N THR A 230 -19.65 -6.84 2.92
CA THR A 230 -19.68 -7.92 3.90
C THR A 230 -18.43 -7.93 4.76
N MET A 231 -18.61 -8.27 6.04
CA MET A 231 -17.53 -8.47 7.00
C MET A 231 -16.89 -9.86 6.86
N THR A 232 -16.64 -10.25 5.62
CA THR A 232 -15.97 -11.48 5.21
C THR A 232 -14.70 -11.12 4.46
N ASP A 233 -13.78 -12.08 4.42
CA ASP A 233 -12.60 -11.99 3.58
C ASP A 233 -12.96 -12.46 2.17
N GLY A 234 -12.77 -11.60 1.16
CA GLY A 234 -13.07 -11.90 -0.23
C GLY A 234 -12.07 -12.86 -0.88
N HIS A 235 -10.89 -13.06 -0.27
CA HIS A 235 -9.86 -13.94 -0.79
C HIS A 235 -9.93 -15.32 -0.12
N LYS A 236 -9.86 -16.40 -0.91
CA LYS A 236 -9.98 -17.78 -0.41
C LYS A 236 -8.90 -18.15 0.62
N SER A 237 -7.74 -17.48 0.61
CA SER A 237 -6.68 -17.69 1.60
C SER A 237 -6.88 -16.94 2.91
N GLY A 238 -7.87 -16.04 3.01
CA GLY A 238 -8.04 -15.20 4.20
C GLY A 238 -6.94 -14.15 4.37
N HIS A 239 -6.45 -13.56 3.27
CA HIS A 239 -5.28 -12.68 3.27
C HIS A 239 -5.47 -11.47 4.20
N GLY A 240 -6.55 -10.72 4.02
CA GLY A 240 -6.80 -9.51 4.81
C GLY A 240 -7.14 -9.82 6.27
N SER A 241 -7.72 -11.00 6.56
CA SER A 241 -7.89 -11.52 7.92
C SER A 241 -6.55 -11.76 8.60
N CYS A 242 -5.59 -12.38 7.89
CA CYS A 242 -4.24 -12.64 8.40
C CYS A 242 -3.48 -11.32 8.66
N VAL A 243 -3.58 -10.36 7.73
CA VAL A 243 -2.99 -9.02 7.89
C VAL A 243 -3.58 -8.31 9.12
N SER A 244 -4.91 -8.34 9.26
CA SER A 244 -5.61 -7.72 10.39
C SER A 244 -5.20 -8.35 11.74
N SER A 245 -5.11 -9.68 11.79
CA SER A 245 -4.65 -10.42 12.97
C SER A 245 -3.21 -10.06 13.35
N LYS A 246 -2.29 -9.92 12.39
CA LYS A 246 -0.90 -9.51 12.68
C LYS A 246 -0.76 -8.05 13.11
N ALA A 247 -1.67 -7.19 12.65
CA ALA A 247 -1.70 -5.80 13.08
C ALA A 247 -2.19 -5.68 14.53
N THR A 248 -3.41 -6.17 14.82
CA THR A 248 -4.14 -5.85 16.06
C THR A 248 -4.75 -7.05 16.77
N GLY A 249 -4.57 -8.27 16.25
CA GLY A 249 -5.14 -9.49 16.80
C GLY A 249 -4.65 -9.83 18.20
N SER A 250 -5.50 -10.50 18.97
CA SER A 250 -5.25 -10.79 20.38
C SER A 250 -4.03 -11.70 20.60
N LEU A 251 -3.81 -12.67 19.72
CA LEU A 251 -2.73 -13.66 19.77
C LEU A 251 -1.56 -13.24 18.88
N PHE A 252 -1.82 -12.80 17.65
CA PHE A 252 -0.78 -12.55 16.65
C PHE A 252 -0.46 -11.06 16.45
N GLY A 253 -1.22 -10.17 17.06
CA GLY A 253 -1.09 -8.72 16.88
C GLY A 253 0.17 -8.13 17.54
N THR A 254 0.75 -7.17 16.85
CA THR A 254 1.90 -6.37 17.31
C THR A 254 1.47 -5.09 18.03
N ALA A 255 0.37 -4.48 17.59
CA ALA A 255 -0.24 -3.29 18.17
C ALA A 255 -1.65 -3.65 18.70
N LYS A 256 -1.68 -4.53 19.71
CA LYS A 256 -2.92 -5.16 20.19
C LYS A 256 -4.00 -4.17 20.65
N ASP A 257 -3.61 -2.99 21.15
CA ASP A 257 -4.53 -1.95 21.64
C ASP A 257 -4.82 -0.84 20.60
N ALA A 258 -4.40 -1.01 19.34
CA ALA A 258 -4.77 -0.10 18.26
C ALA A 258 -6.20 -0.33 17.77
N ASP A 259 -6.84 0.75 17.32
CA ASP A 259 -8.07 0.67 16.54
C ASP A 259 -7.74 0.15 15.12
N ILE A 260 -8.65 -0.59 14.51
CA ILE A 260 -8.50 -1.08 13.13
C ILE A 260 -9.68 -0.70 12.24
N VAL A 261 -9.35 -0.26 11.03
CA VAL A 261 -10.30 -0.01 9.96
C VAL A 261 -9.92 -0.88 8.76
N MET A 262 -10.72 -1.90 8.47
CA MET A 262 -10.57 -2.70 7.25
C MET A 262 -11.24 -1.96 6.10
N LEU A 263 -10.46 -1.47 5.15
CA LEU A 263 -10.94 -0.90 3.89
C LEU A 263 -10.90 -2.00 2.83
N LYS A 264 -12.06 -2.60 2.58
CA LYS A 264 -12.22 -3.69 1.62
C LYS A 264 -12.26 -3.13 0.20
N VAL A 265 -11.37 -3.66 -0.63
CA VAL A 265 -11.31 -3.34 -2.06
C VAL A 265 -12.03 -4.43 -2.87
N PRO A 266 -12.62 -4.08 -4.03
CA PRO A 266 -13.26 -5.06 -4.90
C PRO A 266 -12.24 -6.03 -5.49
N LYS A 267 -12.72 -7.25 -5.79
CA LYS A 267 -11.90 -8.36 -6.26
C LYS A 267 -11.35 -8.15 -7.68
N GLU A 268 -12.07 -7.45 -8.53
CA GLU A 268 -11.78 -7.35 -9.97
C GLU A 268 -11.64 -5.89 -10.49
N LEU A 269 -10.92 -5.03 -9.78
CA LEU A 269 -10.60 -3.69 -10.29
C LEU A 269 -9.11 -3.47 -10.58
N PRO A 270 -8.77 -2.59 -11.54
CA PRO A 270 -7.42 -2.11 -11.68
C PRO A 270 -7.01 -1.38 -10.38
N TRP A 271 -5.96 -1.90 -9.74
CA TRP A 271 -5.69 -1.58 -8.34
C TRP A 271 -5.14 -0.17 -8.14
N THR A 272 -4.66 0.50 -9.19
CA THR A 272 -4.06 1.83 -9.05
C THR A 272 -5.12 2.85 -8.66
N SER A 273 -6.23 2.92 -9.42
CA SER A 273 -7.34 3.81 -9.07
C SER A 273 -8.02 3.41 -7.77
N ALA A 274 -8.17 2.11 -7.50
CA ALA A 274 -8.76 1.61 -6.25
C ALA A 274 -7.93 2.01 -5.02
N ILE A 275 -6.60 1.80 -5.04
CA ILE A 275 -5.71 2.19 -3.94
C ILE A 275 -5.72 3.72 -3.76
N LEU A 276 -5.71 4.50 -4.84
CA LEU A 276 -5.80 5.96 -4.73
C LEU A 276 -7.14 6.41 -4.17
N ALA A 277 -8.25 5.79 -4.57
CA ALA A 277 -9.57 6.06 -4.00
C ALA A 277 -9.60 5.75 -2.51
N ALA A 278 -9.04 4.61 -2.10
CA ALA A 278 -8.93 4.21 -0.70
C ALA A 278 -8.10 5.21 0.11
N LEU A 279 -6.98 5.69 -0.43
CA LEU A 279 -6.16 6.70 0.24
C LEU A 279 -6.89 8.03 0.40
N VAL A 280 -7.71 8.44 -0.58
CA VAL A 280 -8.58 9.63 -0.44
C VAL A 280 -9.62 9.41 0.65
N ASP A 281 -10.30 8.25 0.67
CA ASP A 281 -11.33 7.95 1.68
C ASP A 281 -10.75 7.85 3.10
N ILE A 282 -9.55 7.27 3.24
CA ILE A 282 -8.83 7.23 4.51
C ILE A 282 -8.42 8.63 4.94
N SER A 283 -7.88 9.45 4.03
CA SER A 283 -7.51 10.83 4.34
C SER A 283 -8.73 11.60 4.86
N ASP A 284 -9.87 11.48 4.20
CA ASP A 284 -11.11 12.14 4.63
C ASP A 284 -11.63 11.60 5.98
N ASP A 285 -11.51 10.28 6.27
CA ASP A 285 -11.87 9.73 7.58
C ASP A 285 -10.94 10.22 8.69
N VAL A 286 -9.63 10.30 8.42
CA VAL A 286 -8.62 10.83 9.35
C VAL A 286 -8.89 12.29 9.70
N GLU A 287 -9.21 13.10 8.70
CA GLU A 287 -9.63 14.50 8.86
C GLU A 287 -10.90 14.60 9.70
N ARG A 288 -11.97 13.90 9.28
CA ARG A 288 -13.28 13.91 9.95
C ARG A 288 -13.20 13.50 11.41
N LYS A 289 -12.37 12.50 11.73
CA LYS A 289 -12.20 12.00 13.11
C LYS A 289 -11.20 12.80 13.93
N GLY A 290 -10.46 13.74 13.33
CA GLY A 290 -9.46 14.54 14.02
C GLY A 290 -8.24 13.74 14.52
N ILE A 291 -7.87 12.66 13.82
CA ILE A 291 -6.80 11.73 14.25
C ILE A 291 -5.49 11.90 13.47
N LYS A 292 -5.22 13.10 12.95
CA LYS A 292 -3.95 13.40 12.26
C LYS A 292 -2.75 13.09 13.16
N GLY A 293 -1.73 12.44 12.58
CA GLY A 293 -0.54 11.99 13.32
C GLY A 293 -0.76 10.75 14.20
N LYS A 294 -1.98 10.19 14.21
CA LYS A 294 -2.36 8.98 14.95
C LYS A 294 -2.97 7.90 14.04
N ALA A 295 -2.68 7.98 12.75
CA ALA A 295 -3.17 7.03 11.75
C ALA A 295 -2.00 6.36 11.04
N VAL A 296 -2.08 5.04 10.86
CA VAL A 296 -1.15 4.23 10.06
C VAL A 296 -1.94 3.57 8.95
N VAL A 297 -1.43 3.61 7.72
CA VAL A 297 -2.03 2.92 6.58
C VAL A 297 -1.16 1.74 6.21
N ASN A 298 -1.72 0.55 6.30
CA ASN A 298 -1.14 -0.68 5.80
C ASN A 298 -1.77 -1.03 4.45
N ILE A 299 -0.91 -1.18 3.44
CA ILE A 299 -1.29 -1.59 2.08
C ILE A 299 -0.60 -2.92 1.81
N SER A 300 -1.29 -4.02 2.09
CA SER A 300 -0.74 -5.38 1.93
C SER A 300 -1.23 -5.99 0.62
N LEU A 301 -0.88 -5.35 -0.49
CA LEU A 301 -1.24 -5.81 -1.83
C LEU A 301 0.07 -5.96 -2.61
N GLY A 302 0.39 -7.19 -3.03
CA GLY A 302 1.69 -7.54 -3.62
C GLY A 302 1.61 -7.85 -5.12
N GLN A 303 2.67 -7.45 -5.87
CA GLN A 303 2.96 -7.90 -7.23
C GLN A 303 4.40 -8.42 -7.33
N ARG A 304 4.66 -9.33 -8.29
CA ARG A 304 5.96 -9.38 -8.98
C ARG A 304 5.83 -8.72 -10.35
N LYS A 305 6.76 -7.80 -10.66
CA LYS A 305 6.86 -7.17 -11.99
C LYS A 305 7.00 -8.25 -13.08
N SER A 306 6.09 -8.28 -14.05
CA SER A 306 6.47 -8.74 -15.38
C SER A 306 7.51 -7.74 -15.92
N ARG A 307 8.54 -8.26 -16.58
CA ARG A 307 9.85 -7.62 -16.86
C ARG A 307 9.80 -6.34 -17.73
N LYS A 308 8.65 -5.69 -17.93
CA LYS A 308 8.42 -4.68 -18.97
C LYS A 308 7.73 -3.37 -18.55
N VAL A 309 7.37 -3.15 -17.29
CA VAL A 309 6.72 -1.88 -16.88
C VAL A 309 7.55 -1.10 -15.86
N PRO A 310 8.05 0.10 -16.19
CA PRO A 310 8.69 0.99 -15.23
C PRO A 310 7.62 1.80 -14.49
N LEU A 311 7.02 1.21 -13.45
CA LEU A 311 6.37 1.98 -12.39
C LEU A 311 7.03 1.61 -11.05
N SER A 312 7.35 2.62 -10.24
CA SER A 312 8.01 2.48 -8.94
C SER A 312 7.08 2.97 -7.85
N VAL A 313 6.09 2.13 -7.52
CA VAL A 313 5.49 2.10 -6.18
C VAL A 313 5.56 0.65 -5.75
N THR A 314 6.56 0.32 -4.94
CA THR A 314 6.72 -1.02 -4.35
C THR A 314 6.45 -0.88 -2.86
N ALA A 315 5.24 -1.24 -2.45
CA ALA A 315 4.96 -1.65 -1.08
C ALA A 315 4.85 -3.18 -1.12
N THR A 316 5.84 -3.88 -0.59
CA THR A 316 5.75 -5.33 -0.43
C THR A 316 6.21 -5.68 0.97
N ILE A 317 5.24 -5.91 1.84
CA ILE A 317 5.41 -6.72 3.04
C ILE A 317 4.30 -7.76 2.95
N LEU A 318 4.64 -8.93 2.39
CA LEU A 318 3.78 -10.10 2.50
C LEU A 318 4.10 -10.76 3.85
N PRO A 319 3.17 -10.75 4.82
CA PRO A 319 3.34 -11.58 6.00
C PRO A 319 3.33 -13.06 5.57
N PRO A 320 4.05 -13.95 6.27
CA PRO A 320 3.93 -15.38 6.01
C PRO A 320 2.47 -15.84 6.17
N PRO A 321 2.02 -16.85 5.40
CA PRO A 321 0.65 -17.33 5.46
C PRO A 321 0.30 -17.72 6.89
N CYS A 322 -0.85 -17.25 7.38
CA CYS A 322 -1.38 -17.71 8.66
C CYS A 322 -1.77 -19.19 8.51
N PRO A 323 -1.53 -20.04 9.51
CA PRO A 323 -1.99 -21.42 9.47
C PRO A 323 -3.52 -21.43 9.31
N PRO A 324 -4.08 -22.31 8.45
CA PRO A 324 -5.51 -22.55 8.46
C PRO A 324 -5.87 -23.15 9.82
N ASN A 325 -6.98 -22.68 10.41
CA ASN A 325 -7.58 -23.33 11.58
C ASN A 325 -7.78 -24.83 11.34
#